data_AF-A0A091UFJ2-F1
#
_entry.id   AF-A0A091UFJ2-F1
#
_cell.length_a   1.000
_cell.length_b   1.000
_cell.length_c   1.000
_cell.angle_alpha   90.00
_cell.angle_beta   90.00
_cell.angle_gamma   90.00
#
_symmetry.space_group_name_H-M   'P 1'
#
loop_
_entity.id
_entity.type
_entity.pdbx_description
1 polymer ?
#
loop_
_entity_poly.entity_id
_entity_poly.type
_entity_poly.pdbx_seq_one_letter_code
_entity_poly.pdbx_strand_id
1 'polypeptide(L)'
;ILVLFRNPKDTAVSFFHFHNNVPSVPSYSSWDEFFSEFMNGKVGWGSYFDHAVTWNKHIEDENTMFIIYEDLKENLTASVKQIAEFFGFSPTADQIQSIADRATFQAVKEKAQETHGPVGSILFRKGVVGDWKNIFTEAQNQEMDAKFKVCLEGTKLGAKLKYDVYCKA
;
A
#
# COMPACT_ATOMS: atom_id res chain seq x y z
N ILE A 1 3.28 13.25 11.61
CA ILE A 1 2.35 12.21 11.09
C ILE A 1 3.04 11.53 9.92
N LEU A 2 3.12 10.20 9.94
CA LEU A 2 3.63 9.43 8.81
C LEU A 2 2.44 8.81 8.06
N VAL A 3 2.30 9.09 6.78
CA VAL A 3 1.20 8.61 5.94
C VAL A 3 1.78 7.69 4.88
N LEU A 4 1.34 6.43 4.89
CA LEU A 4 1.78 5.44 3.91
C LEU A 4 0.72 5.29 2.83
N PHE A 5 1.14 5.41 1.57
CA PHE A 5 0.33 5.06 0.41
C PHE A 5 0.97 3.91 -0.36
N ARG A 6 0.12 3.11 -1.00
CA ARG A 6 0.49 2.07 -1.96
C ARG A 6 -0.34 2.27 -3.21
N ASN A 7 0.16 1.84 -4.36
CA ASN A 7 -0.59 1.90 -5.60
C ASN A 7 -1.98 1.23 -5.45
N PRO A 8 -3.03 1.79 -6.07
CA PRO A 8 -4.41 1.33 -5.83
C PRO A 8 -4.66 -0.09 -6.32
N LYS A 9 -3.96 -0.53 -7.37
CA LYS A 9 -4.17 -1.85 -7.97
C LYS A 9 -3.71 -2.97 -7.03
N ASP A 10 -2.48 -2.90 -6.54
CA ASP A 10 -2.00 -3.87 -5.54
C ASP A 10 -2.72 -3.74 -4.19
N THR A 11 -3.18 -2.53 -3.85
CA THR A 11 -3.99 -2.30 -2.65
C THR A 11 -5.31 -3.06 -2.75
N ALA A 12 -6.03 -2.96 -3.88
CA ALA A 12 -7.25 -3.72 -4.13
C ALA A 12 -7.02 -5.24 -4.02
N VAL A 13 -5.98 -5.77 -4.67
CA VAL A 13 -5.63 -7.21 -4.59
C VAL A 13 -5.34 -7.65 -3.16
N SER A 14 -4.53 -6.86 -2.44
CA SER A 14 -4.20 -7.18 -1.04
C SER A 14 -5.46 -7.19 -0.18
N PHE A 15 -6.37 -6.26 -0.42
CA PHE A 15 -7.57 -6.08 0.39
C PHE A 15 -8.65 -7.13 0.09
N PHE A 16 -8.75 -7.59 -1.16
CA PHE A 16 -9.56 -8.75 -1.54
C PHE A 16 -9.12 -10.01 -0.77
N HIS A 17 -7.82 -10.31 -0.79
CA HIS A 17 -7.29 -11.46 -0.06
C HIS A 17 -7.44 -11.31 1.46
N PHE A 18 -7.35 -10.09 2.00
CA PHE A 18 -7.61 -9.85 3.41
C PHE A 18 -9.05 -10.21 3.80
N HIS A 19 -10.06 -9.71 3.07
CA HIS A 19 -11.47 -10.01 3.34
C HIS A 19 -11.78 -11.52 3.23
N ASN A 20 -11.17 -12.20 2.26
CA ASN A 20 -11.49 -13.60 2.00
C ASN A 20 -10.72 -14.61 2.88
N ASN A 21 -9.70 -14.18 3.62
CA ASN A 21 -8.89 -15.07 4.44
C ASN A 21 -8.92 -14.72 5.94
N VAL A 22 -9.31 -13.50 6.32
CA VAL A 22 -9.44 -13.12 7.74
C VAL A 22 -10.87 -13.43 8.22
N PRO A 23 -11.05 -14.37 9.17
CA PRO A 23 -12.39 -14.89 9.52
C PRO A 23 -13.37 -13.85 10.10
N SER A 24 -12.87 -12.75 10.66
CA SER A 24 -13.67 -11.70 11.29
C SER A 24 -14.16 -10.63 10.31
N VAL A 25 -13.88 -10.77 9.01
CA VAL A 25 -14.20 -9.78 7.98
C VAL A 25 -15.19 -10.39 6.99
N PRO A 26 -16.19 -9.64 6.51
CA PRO A 26 -17.07 -10.12 5.44
C PRO A 26 -16.25 -10.55 4.22
N SER A 27 -16.53 -11.73 3.67
CA SER A 27 -15.90 -12.19 2.45
C SER A 27 -16.70 -11.79 1.22
N TYR A 28 -16.03 -11.79 0.07
CA TYR A 28 -16.64 -11.60 -1.25
C TYR A 28 -16.60 -12.91 -2.02
N SER A 29 -17.66 -13.18 -2.78
CA SER A 29 -17.79 -14.42 -3.55
C SER A 29 -16.82 -14.48 -4.74
N SER A 30 -16.39 -13.33 -5.26
CA SER A 30 -15.49 -13.23 -6.40
C SER A 30 -14.66 -11.95 -6.37
N TRP A 31 -13.58 -11.93 -7.17
CA TRP A 31 -12.79 -10.73 -7.41
C TRP A 31 -13.63 -9.62 -8.05
N ASP A 32 -14.51 -9.94 -9.00
CA ASP A 32 -15.32 -8.95 -9.71
C ASP A 32 -16.31 -8.24 -8.79
N GLU A 33 -16.93 -8.99 -7.86
CA GLU A 33 -17.80 -8.42 -6.82
C GLU A 33 -16.99 -7.46 -5.93
N PHE A 34 -15.85 -7.92 -5.41
CA PHE A 34 -14.99 -7.09 -4.57
C PHE A 34 -14.51 -5.83 -5.31
N PHE A 35 -14.07 -5.98 -6.56
CA PHE A 35 -13.53 -4.88 -7.35
C PHE A 35 -14.59 -3.80 -7.57
N SER A 36 -15.82 -4.20 -7.92
CA SER A 36 -16.96 -3.28 -8.04
C SER A 36 -17.19 -2.51 -6.73
N GLU A 37 -17.22 -3.18 -5.58
CA GLU A 37 -17.42 -2.52 -4.29
C GLU A 37 -16.24 -1.61 -3.91
N PHE A 38 -15.00 -2.02 -4.21
CA PHE A 38 -13.80 -1.22 -3.99
C PHE A 38 -13.83 0.08 -4.81
N MET A 39 -14.16 -0.01 -6.10
CA MET A 39 -14.26 1.15 -7.00
C MET A 39 -15.38 2.12 -6.61
N ASN A 40 -16.44 1.61 -5.98
CA ASN A 40 -17.55 2.40 -5.44
C ASN A 40 -17.35 2.83 -3.98
N GLY A 41 -16.22 2.50 -3.35
CA GLY A 41 -15.92 2.86 -1.97
C GLY A 41 -16.81 2.19 -0.92
N LYS A 42 -17.40 1.04 -1.26
CA LYS A 42 -18.29 0.25 -0.39
C LYS A 42 -17.56 -0.90 0.33
N VAL A 43 -16.25 -0.76 0.51
CA VAL A 43 -15.41 -1.67 1.28
C VAL A 43 -15.13 -1.11 2.67
N GLY A 44 -14.50 -1.90 3.55
CA GLY A 44 -13.99 -1.40 4.84
C GLY A 44 -13.17 -0.13 4.68
N TRP A 45 -13.39 0.86 5.56
CA TRP A 45 -12.79 2.21 5.54
C TRP A 45 -13.15 3.11 4.35
N GLY A 46 -14.00 2.66 3.42
CA GLY A 46 -14.54 3.50 2.35
C GLY A 46 -13.66 3.60 1.10
N SER A 47 -13.82 4.70 0.37
CA SER A 47 -13.16 4.93 -0.92
C SER A 47 -11.65 5.21 -0.77
N TYR A 48 -10.83 4.39 -1.44
CA TYR A 48 -9.39 4.64 -1.58
C TYR A 48 -9.12 6.04 -2.18
N PHE A 49 -9.89 6.42 -3.20
CA PHE A 49 -9.66 7.68 -3.91
C PHE A 49 -10.07 8.89 -3.07
N ASP A 50 -11.14 8.80 -2.29
CA ASP A 50 -11.52 9.90 -1.39
C ASP A 50 -10.49 10.06 -0.27
N HIS A 51 -9.96 8.93 0.23
CA HIS A 51 -8.84 8.93 1.18
C HIS A 51 -7.59 9.60 0.59
N ALA A 52 -7.21 9.23 -0.64
CA ALA A 52 -6.06 9.80 -1.34
C ALA A 52 -6.24 11.30 -1.63
N VAL A 53 -7.39 11.71 -2.15
CA VAL A 53 -7.72 13.11 -2.42
C VAL A 53 -7.71 13.94 -1.13
N THR A 54 -8.22 13.39 -0.04
CA THR A 54 -8.22 14.06 1.27
C THR A 54 -6.79 14.25 1.78
N TRP A 55 -5.98 13.20 1.81
CA TRP A 55 -4.58 13.30 2.26
C TRP A 55 -3.71 14.16 1.35
N ASN A 56 -3.98 14.21 0.04
CA ASN A 56 -3.25 15.09 -0.87
C ASN A 56 -3.36 16.58 -0.47
N LYS A 57 -4.42 16.99 0.24
CA LYS A 57 -4.57 18.36 0.76
C LYS A 57 -3.54 18.69 1.85
N HIS A 58 -3.00 17.68 2.52
CA HIS A 58 -2.05 17.77 3.63
C HIS A 58 -0.62 17.41 3.21
N ILE A 59 -0.36 17.26 1.91
CA ILE A 59 0.91 16.74 1.41
C ILE A 59 2.10 17.66 1.63
N GLU A 60 1.83 18.93 1.94
CA GLU A 60 2.85 19.96 2.22
C GLU A 60 2.84 20.41 3.67
N ASP A 61 2.02 19.78 4.52
CA ASP A 61 2.02 20.09 5.94
C ASP A 61 3.38 19.71 6.53
N GLU A 62 4.06 20.65 7.19
CA GLU A 62 5.42 20.46 7.72
C GLU A 62 5.53 19.26 8.68
N ASN A 63 4.44 18.97 9.39
CA ASN A 63 4.37 17.86 10.34
C ASN A 63 3.85 16.56 9.71
N THR A 64 3.82 16.44 8.38
CA THR A 64 3.36 15.25 7.66
C THR A 64 4.40 14.75 6.67
N MET A 65 4.74 13.47 6.77
CA MET A 65 5.62 12.78 5.82
C MET A 65 4.83 11.72 5.07
N PHE A 66 4.95 11.73 3.75
CA PHE A 66 4.37 10.71 2.88
C PHE A 66 5.43 9.69 2.49
N ILE A 67 5.14 8.42 2.71
CA ILE A 67 5.95 7.28 2.27
C ILE A 67 5.13 6.44 1.30
N ILE A 68 5.79 5.98 0.24
CA ILE A 68 5.18 5.14 -0.78
C ILE A 68 5.71 3.71 -0.58
N TYR A 69 4.81 2.73 -0.56
CA TYR A 69 5.17 1.32 -0.36
C TYR A 69 6.20 0.84 -1.37
N GLU A 70 6.09 1.31 -2.60
CA GLU A 70 6.98 0.98 -3.70
C GLU A 70 8.40 1.54 -3.46
N ASP A 71 8.52 2.72 -2.85
CA ASP A 71 9.82 3.29 -2.46
C ASP A 71 10.48 2.47 -1.32
N LEU A 72 9.67 2.00 -0.35
CA LEU A 72 10.14 1.08 0.69
C LEU A 72 10.68 -0.23 0.09
N LYS A 73 10.05 -0.70 -1.00
CA LYS A 73 10.47 -1.91 -1.72
C LYS A 73 11.72 -1.68 -2.57
N GLU A 74 11.90 -0.48 -3.11
CA GLU A 74 13.05 -0.10 -3.93
C GLU A 74 14.30 0.13 -3.07
N ASN A 75 14.17 0.88 -1.96
CA ASN A 75 15.29 1.14 -1.06
C ASN A 75 14.84 1.31 0.40
N LEU A 76 14.82 0.18 1.12
CA LEU A 76 14.38 0.12 2.50
C LEU A 76 15.31 0.90 3.44
N THR A 77 16.63 0.79 3.29
CA THR A 77 17.63 1.48 4.14
C THR A 77 17.48 2.99 4.03
N ALA A 78 17.34 3.53 2.82
CA ALA A 78 17.12 4.96 2.61
C ALA A 78 15.79 5.42 3.22
N SER A 79 14.72 4.64 3.03
CA SER A 79 13.40 4.97 3.59
C SER A 79 13.40 4.95 5.13
N VAL A 80 14.07 3.97 5.75
CA VAL A 80 14.24 3.91 7.22
C VAL A 80 14.98 5.14 7.72
N LYS A 81 16.06 5.55 7.03
CA LYS A 81 16.80 6.77 7.37
C LYS A 81 15.89 8.00 7.31
N GLN A 82 15.14 8.18 6.23
CA GLN A 82 14.24 9.33 6.06
C GLN A 82 13.14 9.36 7.13
N ILE A 83 12.55 8.21 7.46
CA ILE A 83 11.54 8.10 8.52
C ILE A 83 12.15 8.48 9.88
N ALA A 84 13.36 8.00 10.18
CA ALA A 84 14.05 8.32 11.43
C ALA A 84 14.32 9.83 11.55
N GLU A 85 14.86 10.44 10.50
CA GLU A 85 15.13 11.89 10.44
C GLU A 85 13.86 12.72 10.62
N PHE A 86 12.74 12.32 9.98
CA PHE A 86 11.46 13.00 10.11
C PHE A 86 10.94 13.02 11.57
N PHE A 87 11.17 11.95 12.33
CA PHE A 87 10.82 11.90 13.76
C PHE A 87 11.89 12.49 14.68
N GLY A 88 12.95 13.10 14.14
CA GLY A 88 14.02 13.73 14.92
C GLY A 88 15.03 12.73 15.51
N PHE A 89 15.08 11.50 15.00
CA PHE A 89 16.09 10.51 15.38
C PHE A 89 17.32 10.61 14.47
N SER A 90 18.49 10.35 15.05
CA SER A 90 19.78 10.33 14.33
C SER A 90 20.48 8.98 14.50
N PRO A 91 19.92 7.87 13.95
CA PRO A 91 20.53 6.55 14.07
C PRO A 91 21.84 6.45 13.28
N THR A 92 22.76 5.61 13.75
CA THR A 92 23.99 5.28 13.02
C THR A 92 23.68 4.44 11.77
N ALA A 93 24.62 4.36 10.83
CA ALA A 93 24.48 3.52 9.64
C ALA A 93 24.17 2.05 10.00
N ASP A 94 24.85 1.51 11.01
CA ASP A 94 24.62 0.14 11.50
C ASP A 94 23.22 -0.05 12.09
N GLN A 95 22.71 0.95 12.82
CA GLN A 95 21.35 0.91 13.35
C GLN A 95 20.31 0.96 12.23
N ILE A 96 20.50 1.81 11.21
CA ILE A 96 19.62 1.88 10.03
C ILE A 96 19.62 0.53 9.31
N GLN A 97 20.79 -0.05 9.06
CA GLN A 97 20.91 -1.34 8.39
C GLN A 97 20.24 -2.46 9.20
N SER A 98 20.48 -2.51 10.50
CA SER A 98 19.86 -3.49 11.41
C SER A 98 18.33 -3.37 11.46
N ILE A 99 17.78 -2.15 11.36
CA ILE A 99 16.33 -1.94 11.25
C ILE A 99 15.82 -2.44 9.90
N ALA A 100 16.49 -2.07 8.80
CA ALA A 100 16.11 -2.48 7.46
C ALA A 100 16.09 -4.01 7.31
N ASP A 101 17.11 -4.71 7.80
CA ASP A 101 17.20 -6.17 7.73
C ASP A 101 16.00 -6.86 8.44
N ARG A 102 15.64 -6.36 9.62
CA ARG A 102 14.48 -6.85 10.39
C ARG A 102 13.14 -6.47 9.78
N ALA A 103 13.09 -5.42 8.97
CA ALA A 103 11.88 -4.93 8.31
C ALA A 103 11.68 -5.53 6.89
N THR A 104 12.58 -6.40 6.43
CA THR A 104 12.39 -7.13 5.18
C THR A 104 11.14 -8.01 5.22
N PHE A 105 10.50 -8.22 4.07
CA PHE A 105 9.29 -9.05 4.02
C PHE A 105 9.51 -10.46 4.58
N GLN A 106 10.66 -11.08 4.26
CA GLN A 106 11.00 -12.41 4.75
C GLN A 106 11.13 -12.42 6.28
N ALA A 107 11.91 -11.49 6.85
CA ALA A 107 12.11 -11.42 8.29
C ALA A 107 10.80 -11.15 9.06
N VAL A 108 9.94 -10.29 8.53
CA VAL A 108 8.62 -10.02 9.15
C VAL A 108 7.68 -11.21 8.98
N LYS A 109 7.67 -11.86 7.82
CA LYS A 109 6.83 -13.04 7.55
C LYS A 109 7.19 -14.22 8.44
N GLU A 110 8.48 -14.46 8.70
CA GLU A 110 8.94 -15.50 9.63
C GLU A 110 8.40 -15.29 11.04
N LYS A 111 8.30 -14.03 11.48
CA LYS A 111 7.77 -13.64 12.80
C LYS A 111 6.26 -13.40 12.80
N ALA A 112 5.57 -13.61 11.68
CA ALA A 112 4.17 -13.24 11.54
C ALA A 112 3.27 -13.98 12.54
N GLN A 113 3.53 -15.28 12.75
CA GLN A 113 2.75 -16.06 13.71
C GLN A 113 2.98 -15.62 15.15
N GLU A 114 4.21 -15.25 15.50
CA GLU A 114 4.55 -14.75 16.85
C GLU A 114 3.89 -13.40 17.14
N THR A 115 3.86 -12.52 16.14
CA THR A 115 3.41 -11.13 16.29
C THR A 115 1.91 -10.95 16.07
N HIS A 116 1.29 -11.79 15.24
CA HIS A 116 -0.12 -11.67 14.83
C HIS A 116 -0.93 -12.96 15.05
N GLY A 117 -0.35 -13.97 15.71
CA GLY A 117 -1.03 -15.24 15.97
C GLY A 117 -1.37 -16.00 14.69
N PRO A 118 -2.45 -16.82 14.70
CA PRO A 118 -2.83 -17.67 13.56
C PRO A 118 -3.08 -16.92 12.25
N VAL A 119 -3.45 -15.64 12.31
CA VAL A 119 -3.72 -14.83 11.11
C VAL A 119 -2.44 -14.26 10.49
N GLY A 120 -1.27 -14.40 11.12
CA GLY A 120 -0.02 -13.87 10.59
C GLY A 120 0.30 -14.38 9.18
N SER A 121 0.15 -15.68 8.92
CA SER A 121 0.40 -16.27 7.60
C SER A 121 -0.56 -15.74 6.52
N ILE A 122 -1.73 -15.24 6.92
CA ILE A 122 -2.73 -14.63 6.04
C ILE A 122 -2.36 -13.17 5.74
N LEU A 123 -1.97 -12.40 6.76
CA LEU A 123 -1.63 -10.98 6.62
C LEU A 123 -0.37 -10.77 5.75
N PHE A 124 0.65 -11.62 5.91
CA PHE A 124 1.92 -11.53 5.19
C PHE A 124 1.95 -12.43 3.95
N ARG A 125 1.16 -12.05 2.93
CA ARG A 125 0.91 -12.84 1.73
C ARG A 125 2.12 -12.96 0.78
N LYS A 126 2.38 -11.92 -0.04
CA LYS A 126 3.46 -11.89 -1.06
C LYS A 126 4.51 -10.80 -0.87
N GLY A 127 4.12 -9.60 -0.43
CA GLY A 127 5.06 -8.49 -0.21
C GLY A 127 5.78 -7.98 -1.46
N VAL A 128 5.12 -8.05 -2.63
CA VAL A 128 5.66 -7.62 -3.94
C VAL A 128 4.84 -6.47 -4.53
N VAL A 129 5.44 -5.76 -5.48
CA VAL A 129 4.80 -4.73 -6.31
C VAL A 129 4.44 -5.35 -7.66
N GLY A 130 3.25 -5.07 -8.16
CA GLY A 130 2.76 -5.53 -9.47
C GLY A 130 2.00 -6.85 -9.46
N ASP A 131 1.59 -7.37 -8.29
CA ASP A 131 0.81 -8.61 -8.20
C ASP A 131 -0.59 -8.45 -8.82
N TRP A 132 -1.08 -7.22 -8.93
CA TRP A 132 -2.32 -6.88 -9.61
C TRP A 132 -2.43 -7.42 -11.04
N LYS A 133 -1.31 -7.57 -11.75
CA LYS A 133 -1.28 -8.11 -13.11
C LYS A 133 -1.79 -9.55 -13.21
N ASN A 134 -1.83 -10.27 -12.10
CA ASN A 134 -2.27 -11.67 -12.05
C ASN A 134 -3.79 -11.83 -11.82
N ILE A 135 -4.52 -10.75 -11.56
CA ILE A 135 -5.96 -10.83 -11.19
C ILE A 135 -6.83 -9.85 -11.98
N PHE A 136 -6.30 -8.67 -12.34
CA PHE A 136 -7.06 -7.69 -13.10
C PHE A 136 -7.34 -8.20 -14.51
N THR A 137 -8.59 -8.07 -14.94
CA THR A 137 -8.92 -8.09 -16.38
C THR A 137 -8.51 -6.78 -17.03
N GLU A 138 -8.36 -6.78 -18.36
CA GLU A 138 -8.04 -5.56 -19.11
C GLU A 138 -9.12 -4.46 -18.93
N ALA A 139 -10.39 -4.84 -18.84
CA ALA A 139 -11.47 -3.89 -18.60
C ALA A 139 -11.36 -3.23 -17.20
N GLN A 140 -11.09 -4.02 -16.16
CA GLN A 140 -10.88 -3.51 -14.80
C GLN A 140 -9.62 -2.65 -14.69
N ASN A 141 -8.58 -3.03 -15.45
CA ASN A 141 -7.35 -2.26 -15.57
C ASN A 141 -7.63 -0.84 -16.08
N GLN A 142 -8.38 -0.74 -17.19
CA GLN A 142 -8.79 0.52 -17.79
C GLN A 142 -9.73 1.33 -16.90
N GLU A 143 -10.65 0.68 -16.18
CA GLU A 143 -11.55 1.34 -15.23
C GLU A 143 -10.79 1.99 -14.08
N MET A 144 -9.83 1.26 -13.48
CA MET A 144 -8.95 1.80 -12.45
C MET A 144 -8.09 2.95 -12.98
N ASP A 145 -7.55 2.84 -14.19
CA ASP A 145 -6.75 3.90 -14.83
C ASP A 145 -7.57 5.17 -15.02
N ALA A 146 -8.80 5.04 -15.53
CA ALA A 146 -9.70 6.17 -15.70
C ALA A 146 -10.03 6.84 -14.36
N LYS A 147 -10.30 6.05 -13.31
CA LYS A 147 -10.59 6.57 -11.97
C LYS A 147 -9.37 7.27 -11.36
N PHE A 148 -8.19 6.66 -11.44
CA PHE A 148 -6.95 7.28 -10.98
C PHE A 148 -6.70 8.60 -11.70
N LYS A 149 -6.89 8.62 -13.02
CA LYS A 149 -6.73 9.83 -13.83
C LYS A 149 -7.62 10.96 -13.34
N VAL A 150 -8.91 10.68 -13.15
CA VAL A 150 -9.88 11.67 -12.68
C VAL A 150 -9.57 12.17 -11.27
N CYS A 151 -9.13 11.29 -10.36
CA CYS A 151 -8.98 11.64 -8.96
C CYS A 151 -7.60 12.20 -8.58
N LEU A 152 -6.52 11.74 -9.22
CA LEU A 152 -5.15 11.94 -8.73
C LEU A 152 -4.15 12.40 -9.80
N GLU A 153 -4.48 12.35 -11.10
CA GLU A 153 -3.57 12.90 -12.12
C GLU A 153 -3.35 14.40 -11.89
N GLY A 154 -2.10 14.84 -12.03
CA GLY A 154 -1.70 16.23 -11.77
C GLY A 154 -1.61 16.62 -10.29
N THR A 155 -1.99 15.74 -9.36
CA THR A 155 -1.79 15.96 -7.92
C THR A 155 -0.39 15.58 -7.47
N LYS A 156 0.08 16.15 -6.35
CA LYS A 156 1.39 15.81 -5.78
C LYS A 156 1.42 14.37 -5.28
N LEU A 157 0.33 13.87 -4.70
CA LEU A 157 0.23 12.47 -4.28
C LEU A 157 0.21 11.52 -5.48
N GLY A 158 -0.51 11.88 -6.55
CA GLY A 158 -0.51 11.12 -7.80
C GLY A 158 0.88 10.99 -8.41
N ALA A 159 1.67 12.07 -8.40
CA ALA A 159 3.07 12.04 -8.83
C ALA A 159 3.94 11.13 -7.94
N LYS A 160 3.77 11.19 -6.61
CA LYS A 160 4.50 10.32 -5.67
C LYS A 160 4.20 8.84 -5.86
N LEU A 161 2.96 8.49 -6.20
CA LEU A 161 2.55 7.10 -6.43
C LEU A 161 3.22 6.45 -7.65
N LYS A 162 3.91 7.23 -8.51
CA LYS A 162 4.59 6.75 -9.72
C LYS A 162 3.71 5.80 -10.54
N TYR A 163 2.44 6.18 -10.72
CA TYR A 163 1.41 5.31 -11.30
C TYR A 163 1.81 4.76 -12.68
N ASP A 164 2.46 5.57 -13.50
CA ASP A 164 2.95 5.17 -14.82
C ASP A 164 4.01 4.07 -14.79
N VAL A 165 4.73 3.93 -13.67
CA VAL A 165 5.78 2.92 -13.49
C VAL A 165 5.20 1.62 -12.96
N TYR A 166 4.30 1.69 -11.98
CA TYR A 166 3.83 0.50 -11.25
C TYR A 166 2.47 -0.01 -11.69
N CYS A 167 1.66 0.81 -12.35
CA CYS A 167 0.28 0.49 -12.69
C CYS A 167 -0.02 0.48 -14.19
N LYS A 168 0.84 0.97 -15.08
CA LYS A 168 0.63 0.78 -16.51
C LYS A 168 1.16 -0.60 -16.95
N ALA A 169 0.37 -1.32 -17.73
CA ALA A 169 0.72 -2.58 -18.38
C ALA A 169 0.72 -2.38 -19.90
#